data_AF-A0A0N4UDP0-F1
#
_entry.id   AF-A0A0N4UDP0-F1
#
_cell.length_a   1.000
_cell.length_b   1.000
_cell.length_c   1.000
_cell.angle_alpha   90.00
_cell.angle_beta   90.00
_cell.angle_gamma   90.00
#
_symmetry.space_group_name_H-M   'P 1'
#
loop_
_entity.id
_entity.type
_entity.pdbx_description
1 polymer ?
#
loop_
_entity_poly.entity_id
_entity_poly.type
_entity_poly.pdbx_seq_one_letter_code
_entity_poly.pdbx_strand_id
1 'polypeptide(L)'
;MDKYQTQAKSCIEVVIDFSRPDGQRTRPLLVDGKRLYVDEHYISIWSPILRAWCIECPDRELILANVQYDHVLEMLQCIHPTYKDVDDQSVHILLPLAFDYQMEGLLHRCECFLVDHKLPFLEKVWLADRYKLNRLLVLCLREMKPNCKIDLTGTRYYGLSDRVKVLILERLHGSPAPDEMLEQPIDLENLQRVSDLNFALIRAKTGRPYYINPYYIAAWSNIFFVSLLY
;
A
#
# COMPACT_ATOMS: atom_id res chain seq x y z
N MET A 1 24.01 17.10 35.86
CA MET A 1 24.87 16.65 34.75
C MET A 1 24.62 15.16 34.61
N ASP A 2 23.87 14.75 33.59
CA ASP A 2 23.93 13.38 33.05
C ASP A 2 23.55 13.50 31.58
N LYS A 3 24.58 13.48 30.73
CA LYS A 3 24.44 13.47 29.29
C LYS A 3 23.89 12.10 28.92
N TYR A 4 22.60 12.02 28.63
CA TYR A 4 22.03 10.88 27.90
C TYR A 4 22.75 10.81 26.55
N GLN A 5 23.76 9.94 26.49
CA GLN A 5 24.35 9.49 25.24
C GLN A 5 23.27 8.74 24.49
N THR A 6 22.72 9.37 23.45
CA THR A 6 21.91 8.71 22.45
C THR A 6 22.75 7.58 21.85
N GLN A 7 22.57 6.36 22.36
CA GLN A 7 23.08 5.16 21.72
C GLN A 7 22.45 5.14 20.33
N ALA A 8 23.28 5.33 19.31
CA ALA A 8 22.89 5.16 17.92
C ALA A 8 22.34 3.73 17.80
N LYS A 9 21.03 3.59 17.57
CA LYS A 9 20.44 2.32 17.18
C LYS A 9 21.19 1.86 15.95
N SER A 10 22.03 0.85 16.08
CA SER A 10 22.62 0.15 14.95
C SER A 10 21.48 -0.64 14.28
N CYS A 11 20.86 -0.06 13.25
CA CYS A 11 19.95 -0.82 12.40
C CYS A 11 20.80 -1.76 11.55
N ILE A 12 20.52 -3.06 11.58
CA ILE A 12 21.11 -4.00 10.64
C ILE A 12 20.48 -3.67 9.28
N GLU A 13 21.26 -3.13 8.36
CA GLU A 13 20.82 -2.90 7.00
C GLU A 13 20.75 -4.24 6.28
N VAL A 14 19.52 -4.71 6.00
CA VAL A 14 19.29 -5.95 5.27
C VAL A 14 19.15 -5.60 3.80
N VAL A 15 20.23 -5.80 3.04
CA VAL A 15 20.20 -5.67 1.59
C VAL A 15 19.86 -7.03 0.98
N ILE A 16 18.87 -7.03 0.09
CA ILE A 16 18.46 -8.22 -0.66
C ILE A 16 18.88 -8.04 -2.12
N ASP A 17 19.66 -9.00 -2.62
CA ASP A 17 19.96 -9.11 -4.06
C ASP A 17 18.90 -9.98 -4.74
N PHE A 18 17.99 -9.34 -5.48
CA PHE A 18 16.96 -10.03 -6.27
C PHE A 18 17.48 -10.48 -7.65
N SER A 19 18.71 -10.15 -8.04
CA SER A 19 19.22 -10.48 -9.38
C SER A 19 19.63 -11.95 -9.55
N ARG A 20 19.70 -12.70 -8.43
CA ARG A 20 20.12 -14.10 -8.40
C ARG A 20 19.18 -14.90 -7.51
N PRO A 21 18.96 -16.18 -7.80
CA PRO A 21 18.19 -17.03 -6.92
C PRO A 21 18.97 -17.35 -5.64
N ASP A 22 18.24 -17.58 -4.56
CA ASP A 22 18.79 -18.14 -3.32
C ASP A 22 17.84 -19.17 -2.70
N GLY A 23 18.09 -19.56 -1.45
CA GLY A 23 17.31 -20.60 -0.77
C GLY A 23 15.83 -20.26 -0.52
N GLN A 24 15.42 -18.99 -0.59
CA GLN A 24 14.03 -18.56 -0.41
C GLN A 24 13.44 -17.99 -1.70
N ARG A 25 14.23 -17.21 -2.44
CA ARG A 25 13.84 -16.51 -3.66
C ARG A 25 14.26 -17.31 -4.87
N THR A 26 13.46 -18.29 -5.25
CA THR A 26 13.76 -19.16 -6.40
C THR A 26 12.90 -18.83 -7.61
N ARG A 27 11.82 -18.05 -7.43
CA ARG A 27 10.82 -17.80 -8.47
C ARG A 27 11.28 -16.70 -9.44
N PRO A 28 11.48 -17.00 -10.74
CA PRO A 28 11.87 -15.97 -11.70
C PRO A 28 10.70 -15.06 -12.07
N LEU A 29 10.94 -13.76 -11.97
CA LEU A 29 10.10 -12.65 -12.38
C LEU A 29 10.83 -11.89 -13.50
N LEU A 30 10.33 -11.99 -14.73
CA LEU A 30 10.85 -11.32 -15.90
C LEU A 30 10.23 -9.91 -16.03
N VAL A 31 11.08 -8.90 -15.99
CA VAL A 31 10.69 -7.48 -16.09
C VAL A 31 11.67 -6.79 -17.03
N ASP A 32 11.16 -6.15 -18.08
CA ASP A 32 11.99 -5.42 -19.06
C ASP A 32 13.17 -6.27 -19.61
N GLY A 33 12.90 -7.56 -19.90
CA GLY A 33 13.89 -8.52 -20.39
C GLY A 33 14.93 -8.99 -19.36
N LYS A 34 14.88 -8.50 -18.12
CA LYS A 34 15.79 -8.88 -17.03
C LYS A 34 15.06 -9.73 -15.99
N ARG A 35 15.80 -10.62 -15.33
CA ARG A 35 15.25 -11.51 -14.29
C ARG A 35 15.49 -10.94 -12.90
N LEU A 36 14.42 -10.93 -12.12
CA LEU A 36 14.43 -10.83 -10.67
C LEU A 36 14.01 -12.19 -10.10
N TYR A 37 14.45 -12.53 -8.89
CA TYR A 37 14.08 -13.76 -8.20
C TYR A 37 13.38 -13.43 -6.90
N VAL A 38 12.19 -13.98 -6.70
CA VAL A 38 11.31 -13.66 -5.57
C VAL A 38 10.85 -14.93 -4.86
N ASP A 39 10.33 -14.76 -3.65
CA ASP A 39 9.56 -15.79 -2.96
C ASP A 39 8.09 -15.61 -3.37
N GLU A 40 7.51 -16.63 -4.01
CA GLU A 40 6.14 -16.60 -4.50
C GLU A 40 5.12 -16.47 -3.37
N HIS A 41 5.37 -17.05 -2.20
CA HIS A 41 4.49 -16.95 -1.05
C HIS A 41 4.54 -15.54 -0.49
N TYR A 42 5.75 -14.95 -0.48
CA TYR A 42 5.96 -13.59 0.01
C TYR A 42 5.20 -12.55 -0.82
N ILE A 43 5.37 -12.54 -2.14
CA ILE A 43 4.65 -11.60 -3.01
C ILE A 43 3.13 -11.86 -3.03
N SER A 44 2.72 -13.13 -2.87
CA SER A 44 1.31 -13.53 -2.83
C SER A 44 0.56 -12.96 -1.62
N ILE A 45 1.25 -12.65 -0.53
CA ILE A 45 0.66 -11.98 0.63
C ILE A 45 0.31 -10.55 0.29
N TRP A 46 1.22 -9.87 -0.42
CA TRP A 46 1.08 -8.46 -0.72
C TRP A 46 0.14 -8.19 -1.87
N SER A 47 -0.04 -9.13 -2.80
CA SER A 47 -0.88 -8.92 -3.99
C SER A 47 -1.73 -10.16 -4.30
N PRO A 48 -3.07 -10.04 -4.31
CA PRO A 48 -3.94 -11.11 -4.80
C PRO A 48 -3.74 -11.36 -6.31
N ILE A 49 -3.36 -10.33 -7.07
CA ILE A 49 -3.06 -10.43 -8.50
C ILE A 49 -1.83 -11.30 -8.73
N LEU A 50 -0.72 -11.03 -8.01
CA LEU A 50 0.49 -11.85 -8.12
C LEU A 50 0.26 -13.26 -7.58
N ARG A 51 -0.56 -13.42 -6.53
CA ARG A 51 -0.96 -14.74 -6.02
C ARG A 51 -1.67 -15.59 -7.07
N ALA A 52 -2.72 -15.04 -7.70
CA ALA A 52 -3.45 -15.73 -8.74
C ALA A 52 -2.50 -16.14 -9.88
N TRP A 53 -1.56 -15.26 -10.23
CA TRP A 53 -0.59 -15.53 -11.27
C TRP A 53 0.39 -16.66 -10.93
N CYS A 54 0.91 -16.70 -9.70
CA CYS A 54 1.76 -17.80 -9.22
C CYS A 54 1.03 -19.15 -9.32
N ILE A 55 -0.27 -19.17 -9.00
CA ILE A 55 -1.12 -20.37 -9.05
C ILE A 55 -1.40 -20.79 -10.50
N GLU A 56 -1.73 -19.84 -11.38
CA GLU A 56 -2.10 -20.13 -12.77
C GLU A 56 -0.91 -20.56 -13.63
N CYS A 57 0.30 -20.13 -13.27
CA CYS A 57 1.50 -20.30 -14.07
C CYS A 57 2.65 -20.99 -13.31
N PRO A 58 2.46 -22.14 -12.63
CA PRO A 58 3.40 -22.68 -11.64
C PRO A 58 4.81 -22.99 -12.20
N ASP A 59 4.91 -23.44 -13.45
CA ASP A 59 6.17 -23.81 -14.09
C ASP A 59 6.71 -22.75 -15.06
N ARG A 60 6.15 -21.53 -15.02
CA ARG A 60 6.52 -20.44 -15.93
C ARG A 60 7.11 -19.26 -15.19
N GLU A 61 7.99 -18.54 -15.90
CA GLU A 61 8.45 -17.22 -15.47
C GLU A 61 7.25 -16.27 -15.41
N LEU A 62 7.16 -15.50 -14.32
CA LEU A 62 6.16 -14.46 -14.17
C LEU A 62 6.61 -13.25 -14.99
N ILE A 63 5.80 -12.76 -15.93
CA ILE A 63 6.24 -11.71 -16.87
C ILE A 63 5.48 -10.41 -16.60
N LEU A 64 6.09 -9.44 -15.91
CA LEU A 64 5.48 -8.12 -15.71
C LEU A 64 5.71 -7.25 -16.96
N ALA A 65 4.74 -7.26 -17.87
CA ALA A 65 4.77 -6.41 -19.06
C ALA A 65 4.46 -4.94 -18.71
N ASN A 66 5.02 -4.00 -19.49
CA ASN A 66 4.79 -2.56 -19.37
C ASN A 66 5.21 -1.92 -18.04
N VAL A 67 6.10 -2.57 -17.28
CA VAL A 67 6.67 -2.03 -16.05
C VAL A 67 8.20 -1.99 -16.18
N GLN A 68 8.81 -0.93 -15.65
CA GLN A 68 10.26 -0.76 -15.65
C GLN A 68 10.92 -1.63 -14.58
N TYR A 69 12.06 -2.22 -14.90
CA TYR A 69 12.83 -3.07 -13.99
C TYR A 69 13.12 -2.39 -12.64
N ASP A 70 13.60 -1.15 -12.67
CA ASP A 70 13.98 -0.41 -11.45
C ASP A 70 12.77 -0.12 -10.56
N HIS A 71 11.59 0.07 -11.15
CA HIS A 71 10.35 0.29 -10.39
C HIS A 71 9.89 -0.98 -9.67
N VAL A 72 10.02 -2.15 -10.31
CA VAL A 72 9.72 -3.43 -9.67
C VAL A 72 10.74 -3.72 -8.57
N LEU A 73 12.02 -3.42 -8.80
CA LEU A 73 13.05 -3.57 -7.79
C LEU A 73 12.76 -2.69 -6.56
N GLU A 74 12.36 -1.43 -6.78
CA GLU A 74 11.93 -0.49 -5.73
C GLU A 74 10.77 -1.07 -4.90
N MET A 75 9.73 -1.57 -5.58
CA MET A 75 8.60 -2.25 -4.94
C MET A 75 9.05 -3.47 -4.11
N LEU A 76 9.90 -4.34 -4.68
CA LEU A 76 10.39 -5.53 -3.99
C LEU A 76 11.20 -5.18 -2.75
N GLN A 77 12.06 -4.15 -2.81
CA GLN A 77 12.78 -3.65 -1.66
C GLN A 77 11.81 -3.17 -0.58
N CYS A 78 10.83 -2.35 -0.93
CA CYS A 78 9.86 -1.85 0.05
C CYS A 78 9.06 -2.96 0.73
N ILE A 79 8.59 -3.98 0.00
CA ILE A 79 7.73 -5.01 0.62
C ILE A 79 8.50 -6.08 1.40
N HIS A 80 9.75 -6.38 1.02
CA HIS A 80 10.57 -7.38 1.69
C HIS A 80 11.22 -6.83 2.97
N PRO A 81 11.81 -7.70 3.82
CA PRO A 81 12.46 -7.30 5.08
C PRO A 81 13.68 -6.38 4.97
N THR A 82 13.90 -5.71 3.83
CA THR A 82 14.81 -4.55 3.76
C THR A 82 14.20 -3.34 4.47
N TYR A 83 12.86 -3.31 4.61
CA TYR A 83 12.11 -2.21 5.21
C TYR A 83 12.48 -0.83 4.65
N LYS A 84 12.88 -0.77 3.37
CA LYS A 84 13.12 0.50 2.70
C LYS A 84 11.92 1.41 2.88
N ASP A 85 12.18 2.59 3.45
CA ASP A 85 11.15 3.59 3.72
C ASP A 85 10.63 4.19 2.42
N VAL A 86 9.37 4.63 2.45
CA VAL A 86 8.78 5.40 1.35
C VAL A 86 9.25 6.84 1.49
N ASP A 87 9.68 7.44 0.39
CA ASP A 87 10.18 8.81 0.28
C ASP A 87 9.57 9.54 -0.92
N ASP A 88 9.99 10.80 -1.12
CA ASP A 88 9.48 11.69 -2.18
C ASP A 88 9.61 11.07 -3.58
N GLN A 89 10.65 10.26 -3.83
CA GLN A 89 10.88 9.67 -5.15
C GLN A 89 10.14 8.34 -5.30
N SER A 90 10.30 7.46 -4.31
CA SER A 90 9.72 6.13 -4.32
C SER A 90 8.19 6.16 -4.23
N VAL A 91 7.56 7.12 -3.54
CA VAL A 91 6.08 7.19 -3.46
C VAL A 91 5.42 7.27 -4.84
N HIS A 92 6.03 8.01 -5.78
CA HIS A 92 5.49 8.19 -7.13
C HIS A 92 5.67 6.94 -8.01
N ILE A 93 6.64 6.09 -7.66
CA ILE A 93 6.88 4.79 -8.30
C ILE A 93 5.95 3.72 -7.70
N LEU A 94 5.84 3.70 -6.37
CA LEU A 94 5.15 2.67 -5.62
C LEU A 94 3.63 2.79 -5.71
N LEU A 95 3.07 4.00 -5.72
CA LEU A 95 1.61 4.19 -5.79
C LEU A 95 0.96 3.52 -7.02
N PRO A 96 1.42 3.77 -8.27
CA PRO A 96 0.90 3.07 -9.43
C PRO A 96 0.99 1.55 -9.31
N LEU A 97 2.16 1.02 -8.94
CA LEU A 97 2.36 -0.42 -8.82
C LEU A 97 1.47 -1.04 -7.75
N ALA A 98 1.42 -0.43 -6.57
CA ALA A 98 0.61 -0.90 -5.48
C ALA A 98 -0.87 -0.89 -5.84
N PHE A 99 -1.33 0.09 -6.62
CA PHE A 99 -2.71 0.13 -7.10
C PHE A 99 -2.98 -0.94 -8.16
N ASP A 100 -2.15 -1.01 -9.20
CA ASP A 100 -2.34 -1.93 -10.33
C ASP A 100 -2.26 -3.41 -9.89
N TYR A 101 -1.40 -3.72 -8.92
CA TYR A 101 -1.27 -5.06 -8.33
C TYR A 101 -2.09 -5.24 -7.04
N GLN A 102 -2.97 -4.32 -6.68
CA GLN A 102 -3.88 -4.41 -5.52
C GLN A 102 -3.14 -4.72 -4.20
N MET A 103 -2.04 -4.02 -3.96
CA MET A 103 -1.19 -4.16 -2.78
C MET A 103 -1.60 -3.18 -1.68
N GLU A 104 -2.70 -3.47 -1.01
CA GLU A 104 -3.32 -2.57 -0.01
C GLU A 104 -2.35 -2.06 1.07
N GLY A 105 -1.43 -2.89 1.55
CA GLY A 105 -0.49 -2.51 2.60
C GLY A 105 0.62 -1.63 2.07
N LEU A 106 0.99 -1.78 0.79
CA LEU A 106 1.94 -0.88 0.15
C LEU A 106 1.26 0.46 -0.15
N LEU A 107 -0.02 0.45 -0.56
CA LEU A 107 -0.84 1.65 -0.66
C LEU A 107 -0.95 2.36 0.69
N HIS A 108 -1.18 1.63 1.78
CA HIS A 108 -1.24 2.20 3.13
C HIS A 108 0.10 2.80 3.59
N ARG A 109 1.22 2.17 3.25
CA ARG A 109 2.55 2.75 3.54
C ARG A 109 2.77 4.05 2.76
N CYS A 110 2.41 4.07 1.48
CA CYS A 110 2.43 5.29 0.68
C CYS A 110 1.48 6.36 1.26
N GLU A 111 0.29 5.96 1.71
CA GLU A 111 -0.67 6.85 2.35
C GLU A 111 -0.11 7.47 3.63
N CYS A 112 0.47 6.66 4.52
CA CYS A 112 1.08 7.15 5.76
C CYS A 112 2.18 8.18 5.49
N PHE A 113 3.01 7.93 4.48
CA PHE A 113 4.02 8.90 4.04
C PHE A 113 3.36 10.21 3.56
N LEU A 114 2.33 10.12 2.72
CA LEU A 114 1.65 11.29 2.14
C LEU A 114 0.83 12.13 3.14
N VAL A 115 0.40 11.54 4.26
CA VAL A 115 -0.28 12.29 5.32
C VAL A 115 0.62 13.43 5.81
N ASP A 116 1.85 13.11 6.19
CA ASP A 116 2.80 14.08 6.76
C ASP A 116 3.59 14.86 5.70
N HIS A 117 3.68 14.33 4.48
CA HIS A 117 4.43 14.95 3.40
C HIS A 117 3.77 16.23 2.86
N LYS A 118 4.57 17.25 2.54
CA LYS A 118 4.06 18.56 2.09
C LYS A 118 3.94 18.62 0.57
N LEU A 119 2.74 18.34 0.07
CA LEU A 119 2.36 18.56 -1.33
C LEU A 119 1.36 19.70 -1.47
N PRO A 120 1.29 20.36 -2.64
CA PRO A 120 0.17 21.22 -2.98
C PRO A 120 -1.16 20.51 -2.73
N PHE A 121 -2.12 21.21 -2.11
CA PHE A 121 -3.38 20.62 -1.65
C PHE A 121 -4.08 19.79 -2.74
N LEU A 122 -4.27 20.38 -3.93
CA LEU A 122 -4.99 19.74 -5.03
C LEU A 122 -4.23 18.54 -5.62
N GLU A 123 -2.91 18.54 -5.52
CA GLU A 123 -2.09 17.40 -5.91
C GLU A 123 -2.22 16.24 -4.93
N LYS A 124 -2.20 16.51 -3.62
CA LYS A 124 -2.43 15.51 -2.58
C LYS A 124 -3.83 14.88 -2.71
N VAL A 125 -4.85 15.71 -2.93
CA VAL A 125 -6.23 15.24 -3.18
C VAL A 125 -6.33 14.42 -4.45
N TRP A 126 -5.65 14.83 -5.52
CA TRP A 126 -5.64 14.08 -6.78
C TRP A 126 -4.99 12.69 -6.63
N LEU A 127 -3.88 12.58 -5.90
CA LEU A 127 -3.27 11.29 -5.59
C LEU A 127 -4.22 10.42 -4.77
N ALA A 128 -4.84 10.99 -3.75
CA ALA A 128 -5.77 10.28 -2.88
C ALA A 128 -6.98 9.73 -3.66
N ASP A 129 -7.58 10.53 -4.53
CA ASP A 129 -8.73 10.09 -5.35
C ASP A 129 -8.33 9.06 -6.42
N ARG A 130 -7.20 9.28 -7.09
CA ARG A 130 -6.70 8.39 -8.15
C ARG A 130 -6.41 7.00 -7.62
N TYR A 131 -5.74 6.91 -6.47
CA TYR A 131 -5.29 5.65 -5.87
C TYR A 131 -6.19 5.17 -4.72
N LYS A 132 -7.38 5.75 -4.57
CA LYS A 132 -8.40 5.36 -3.59
C LYS A 132 -7.92 5.37 -2.14
N LEU A 133 -7.06 6.33 -1.80
CA LEU A 133 -6.54 6.56 -0.44
C LEU A 133 -7.57 7.38 0.36
N ASN A 134 -8.65 6.74 0.78
CA ASN A 134 -9.81 7.40 1.39
C ASN A 134 -9.46 8.15 2.68
N ARG A 135 -8.60 7.59 3.53
CA ARG A 135 -8.19 8.24 4.78
C ARG A 135 -7.43 9.54 4.48
N LEU A 136 -6.47 9.51 3.55
CA LEU A 136 -5.76 10.71 3.11
C LEU A 136 -6.72 11.76 2.54
N LEU A 137 -7.70 11.33 1.74
CA LEU A 137 -8.71 12.21 1.17
C LEU A 137 -9.56 12.89 2.26
N VAL A 138 -10.04 12.15 3.26
CA VAL A 138 -10.77 12.69 4.42
C VAL A 138 -9.93 13.71 5.17
N LEU A 139 -8.66 13.39 5.43
CA LEU A 139 -7.74 14.32 6.12
C LEU A 139 -7.57 15.61 5.33
N CYS A 140 -7.38 15.53 4.01
CA CYS A 140 -7.31 16.72 3.16
C CYS A 140 -8.60 17.55 3.24
N LEU A 141 -9.77 16.92 3.11
CA LEU A 141 -11.06 17.62 3.16
C LEU A 141 -11.33 18.26 4.53
N ARG A 142 -10.84 17.66 5.63
CA ARG A 142 -10.92 18.24 6.99
C ARG A 142 -10.08 19.50 7.14
N GLU A 143 -8.92 19.57 6.51
CA GLU A 143 -8.05 20.76 6.54
C GLU A 143 -8.62 21.94 5.75
N MET A 144 -9.52 21.69 4.79
CA MET A 144 -10.17 22.76 4.03
C MET A 144 -11.01 23.67 4.94
N LYS A 145 -10.91 24.97 4.70
CA LYS A 145 -11.81 25.96 5.31
C LYS A 145 -12.93 26.32 4.31
N PRO A 146 -14.14 26.63 4.79
CA PRO A 146 -15.17 27.23 3.94
C PRO A 146 -14.62 28.48 3.24
N ASN A 147 -15.01 28.71 1.98
CA ASN A 147 -14.56 29.82 1.16
C ASN A 147 -13.02 29.93 0.97
N CYS A 148 -12.26 28.86 1.20
CA CYS A 148 -10.83 28.88 0.88
C CYS A 148 -10.61 28.99 -0.63
N LYS A 149 -9.49 29.62 -1.03
CA LYS A 149 -9.15 29.77 -2.45
C LYS A 149 -8.53 28.48 -2.96
N ILE A 150 -9.22 27.79 -3.87
CA ILE A 150 -8.73 26.61 -4.56
C ILE A 150 -8.86 26.87 -6.06
N ASP A 151 -7.83 26.51 -6.80
CA ASP A 151 -7.88 26.56 -8.26
C ASP A 151 -8.75 25.42 -8.80
N LEU A 152 -9.95 25.76 -9.28
CA LEU A 152 -10.90 24.84 -9.91
C LEU A 152 -10.75 24.80 -11.44
N THR A 153 -9.71 25.40 -11.99
CA THR A 153 -9.45 25.47 -13.44
C THR A 153 -8.23 24.66 -13.88
N GLY A 154 -7.44 24.15 -12.93
CA GLY A 154 -6.26 23.34 -13.20
C GLY A 154 -6.56 21.90 -13.65
N THR A 155 -5.62 21.29 -14.37
CA THR A 155 -5.71 19.91 -14.87
C THR A 155 -5.91 18.88 -13.74
N ARG A 156 -5.31 19.12 -12.56
CA ARG A 156 -5.51 18.28 -11.38
C ARG A 156 -6.97 18.26 -10.94
N TYR A 157 -7.66 19.42 -10.92
CA TYR A 157 -9.08 19.48 -10.57
C TYR A 157 -9.94 18.74 -11.59
N TYR A 158 -9.69 18.97 -12.89
CA TYR A 158 -10.43 18.29 -13.94
C TYR A 158 -10.26 16.77 -13.91
N GLY A 159 -9.07 16.29 -13.52
CA GLY A 159 -8.76 14.87 -13.36
C GLY A 159 -9.36 14.21 -12.12
N LEU A 160 -10.02 14.95 -11.23
CA LEU A 160 -10.74 14.37 -10.08
C LEU A 160 -12.05 13.71 -10.53
N SER A 161 -12.44 12.66 -9.81
CA SER A 161 -13.76 12.07 -9.91
C SER A 161 -14.85 13.06 -9.47
N ASP A 162 -16.04 12.91 -10.05
CA ASP A 162 -17.16 13.81 -9.76
C ASP A 162 -17.55 13.80 -8.28
N ARG A 163 -17.46 12.63 -7.63
CA ARG A 163 -17.65 12.50 -6.18
C ARG A 163 -16.72 13.44 -5.40
N VAL A 164 -15.44 13.47 -5.73
CA VAL A 164 -14.46 14.30 -5.02
C VAL A 164 -14.63 15.78 -5.36
N LYS A 165 -14.99 16.12 -6.61
CA LYS A 165 -15.35 17.49 -6.99
C LYS A 165 -16.54 18.01 -6.18
N VAL A 166 -17.58 17.20 -6.02
CA VAL A 166 -18.75 17.53 -5.19
C VAL A 166 -18.32 17.75 -3.74
N LEU A 167 -17.55 16.84 -3.15
CA LEU A 167 -17.06 17.00 -1.77
C LEU A 167 -16.26 18.30 -1.60
N ILE A 168 -15.37 18.63 -2.54
CA ILE A 168 -14.62 19.91 -2.51
C ILE A 168 -15.57 21.11 -2.51
N LEU A 169 -16.57 21.11 -3.41
CA LEU A 169 -17.54 22.20 -3.51
C LEU A 169 -18.41 22.31 -2.25
N GLU A 170 -18.88 21.19 -1.71
CA GLU A 170 -19.62 21.15 -0.44
C GLU A 170 -18.79 21.75 0.70
N ARG A 171 -17.50 21.41 0.80
CA ARG A 171 -16.58 22.01 1.77
C ARG A 171 -16.42 23.50 1.57
N LEU A 172 -16.31 23.96 0.33
CA LEU A 172 -16.22 25.39 0.01
C LEU A 172 -17.51 26.13 0.41
N HIS A 173 -18.67 25.49 0.27
CA HIS A 173 -19.99 25.99 0.69
C HIS A 173 -20.28 25.86 2.19
N GLY A 174 -19.36 25.29 2.98
CA GLY A 174 -19.47 25.22 4.44
C GLY A 174 -20.09 23.93 4.99
N SER A 175 -20.38 22.94 4.15
CA SER A 175 -20.73 21.60 4.62
C SER A 175 -19.58 21.00 5.41
N PRO A 176 -19.83 20.20 6.46
CA PRO A 176 -18.77 19.53 7.21
C PRO A 176 -18.00 18.53 6.35
N ALA A 177 -16.78 18.18 6.76
CA ALA A 177 -16.04 17.09 6.14
C ALA A 177 -16.71 15.74 6.45
N PRO A 178 -16.65 14.77 5.53
CA PRO A 178 -17.09 13.41 5.83
C PRO A 178 -16.25 12.85 6.98
N ASP A 179 -16.90 12.12 7.89
CA ASP A 179 -16.19 11.47 9.00
C ASP A 179 -15.37 10.27 8.53
N GLU A 180 -15.94 9.54 7.57
CA GLU A 180 -15.36 8.38 6.92
C GLU A 180 -15.89 8.31 5.48
N MET A 181 -15.13 7.68 4.60
CA MET A 181 -15.61 7.35 3.27
C MET A 181 -15.91 5.86 3.26
N LEU A 182 -17.18 5.51 3.04
CA LEU A 182 -17.63 4.12 3.05
C LEU A 182 -16.80 3.29 2.05
N GLU A 183 -16.02 2.36 2.59
CA GLU A 183 -15.37 1.31 1.82
C GLU A 183 -16.34 0.13 1.71
N GLN A 184 -16.22 -0.61 0.60
CA GLN A 184 -16.96 -1.85 0.48
C GLN A 184 -16.43 -2.83 1.54
N PRO A 185 -17.30 -3.58 2.25
CA PRO A 185 -16.86 -4.59 3.18
C PRO A 185 -15.88 -5.55 2.47
N ILE A 186 -14.71 -5.75 3.07
CA ILE A 186 -13.76 -6.75 2.58
C ILE A 186 -14.38 -8.12 2.77
N ASP A 187 -14.43 -8.92 1.70
CA ASP A 187 -14.87 -10.31 1.80
C ASP A 187 -13.79 -11.14 2.51
N LEU A 188 -14.05 -11.44 3.79
CA LEU A 188 -13.17 -12.22 4.64
C LEU A 188 -13.50 -13.72 4.64
N GLU A 189 -14.47 -14.21 3.85
CA GLU A 189 -14.85 -15.63 3.84
C GLU A 189 -13.66 -16.53 3.51
N ASN A 190 -12.79 -16.09 2.60
CA ASN A 190 -11.58 -16.82 2.21
C ASN A 190 -10.59 -17.00 3.37
N LEU A 191 -10.62 -16.12 4.39
CA LEU A 191 -9.77 -16.22 5.57
C LEU A 191 -10.38 -17.11 6.66
N GLN A 192 -11.61 -17.63 6.50
CA GLN A 192 -12.18 -18.54 7.51
C GLN A 192 -11.66 -19.98 7.37
N ARG A 193 -10.93 -20.28 6.30
CA ARG A 193 -10.37 -21.61 6.01
C ARG A 193 -8.85 -21.58 6.08
N VAL A 194 -8.26 -22.63 6.63
CA VAL A 194 -6.81 -22.86 6.59
C VAL A 194 -6.37 -23.01 5.14
N SER A 195 -5.24 -22.43 4.79
CA SER A 195 -4.54 -22.65 3.52
C SER A 195 -3.02 -22.59 3.74
N ASP A 196 -2.26 -22.96 2.71
CA ASP A 196 -0.79 -22.94 2.76
C ASP A 196 -0.23 -21.52 2.99
N LEU A 197 -0.95 -20.49 2.51
CA LEU A 197 -0.61 -19.10 2.78
C LEU A 197 -1.19 -18.62 4.11
N ASN A 198 -2.43 -18.96 4.42
CA ASN A 198 -3.13 -18.46 5.60
C ASN A 198 -3.33 -19.59 6.62
N PHE A 199 -2.40 -19.73 7.56
CA PHE A 199 -2.40 -20.81 8.54
C PHE A 199 -2.25 -20.35 10.00
N ALA A 200 -1.88 -19.08 10.25
CA ALA A 200 -1.89 -18.53 11.59
C ALA A 200 -3.34 -18.19 11.99
N LEU A 201 -3.81 -18.71 13.12
CA LEU A 201 -5.17 -18.48 13.60
C LEU A 201 -5.24 -17.21 14.47
N ILE A 202 -6.15 -16.31 14.12
CA ILE A 202 -6.57 -15.18 14.96
C ILE A 202 -8.08 -15.26 15.20
N ARG A 203 -8.53 -14.85 16.40
CA ARG A 203 -9.96 -14.72 16.71
C ARG A 203 -10.33 -13.26 16.75
N ALA A 204 -11.35 -12.89 15.97
CA ALA A 204 -11.97 -11.58 16.09
C ALA A 204 -12.69 -11.43 17.44
N LYS A 205 -13.06 -10.19 17.81
CA LYS A 205 -13.86 -9.91 19.02
C LYS A 205 -15.19 -10.65 19.03
N THR A 206 -15.75 -10.97 17.86
CA THR A 206 -16.97 -11.78 17.70
C THR A 206 -16.77 -13.27 18.04
N GLY A 207 -15.53 -13.69 18.31
CA GLY A 207 -15.14 -15.09 18.51
C GLY A 207 -14.90 -15.87 17.22
N ARG A 208 -15.25 -15.30 16.06
CA ARG A 208 -15.03 -15.93 14.74
C ARG A 208 -13.53 -16.12 14.47
N PRO A 209 -13.12 -17.33 14.05
CA PRO A 209 -11.73 -17.61 13.67
C PRO A 209 -11.44 -17.11 12.24
N TYR A 210 -10.27 -16.49 12.07
CA TYR A 210 -9.69 -16.14 10.78
C TYR A 210 -8.27 -16.68 10.73
N TYR A 211 -7.97 -17.44 9.69
CA TYR A 211 -6.64 -17.85 9.32
C TYR A 211 -6.02 -16.80 8.41
N ILE A 212 -4.79 -16.44 8.71
CA ILE A 212 -4.04 -15.42 8.00
C ILE A 212 -2.60 -15.84 7.83
N ASN A 213 -1.93 -15.20 6.88
CA ASN A 213 -0.53 -15.42 6.68
C ASN A 213 0.26 -14.78 7.83
N PRO A 214 1.13 -15.51 8.55
CA PRO A 214 1.94 -14.92 9.62
C PRO A 214 2.86 -13.80 9.14
N TYR A 215 3.32 -13.83 7.89
CA TYR A 215 4.08 -12.73 7.30
C TYR A 215 3.19 -11.49 7.12
N TYR A 216 1.90 -11.65 6.85
CA TYR A 216 0.95 -10.53 6.82
C TYR A 216 0.84 -9.88 8.20
N ILE A 217 0.72 -10.68 9.28
CA ILE A 217 0.70 -10.14 10.66
C ILE A 217 1.98 -9.35 10.94
N ALA A 218 3.14 -9.93 10.59
CA ALA A 218 4.43 -9.31 10.84
C ALA A 218 4.61 -8.01 10.07
N ALA A 219 4.15 -7.97 8.82
CA ALA A 219 4.35 -6.82 7.95
C ALA A 219 3.26 -5.73 8.11
N TRP A 220 2.02 -6.09 8.42
CA TRP A 220 0.83 -5.21 8.36
C TRP A 220 0.08 -5.11 9.70
N SER A 221 0.72 -5.44 10.83
CA SER A 221 0.08 -5.49 12.15
C SER A 221 -0.87 -4.31 12.41
N ASN A 222 -0.44 -3.08 12.13
CA ASN A 222 -1.23 -1.86 12.34
C ASN A 222 -2.54 -1.84 11.52
N ILE A 223 -2.52 -2.19 10.24
CA ILE A 223 -3.71 -2.21 9.37
C ILE A 223 -4.63 -3.36 9.77
N PHE A 224 -4.03 -4.53 10.01
CA PHE A 224 -4.78 -5.73 10.30
C PHE A 224 -5.56 -5.63 11.61
N PHE A 225 -4.93 -5.04 12.65
CA PHE A 225 -5.60 -4.82 13.92
C PHE A 225 -6.78 -3.84 13.77
N VAL A 226 -6.67 -2.79 12.97
CA VAL A 226 -7.83 -1.90 12.73
C VAL A 226 -8.97 -2.68 12.06
N SER A 227 -8.68 -3.50 11.05
CA SER A 227 -9.70 -4.21 10.26
C SER A 227 -10.50 -5.27 11.03
N LEU A 228 -9.89 -5.92 12.04
CA LEU A 228 -10.55 -6.96 12.85
C LEU A 228 -11.04 -6.49 14.23
N LEU A 229 -10.59 -5.31 14.69
CA LEU A 229 -10.99 -4.78 16.00
C LEU A 229 -12.24 -3.91 15.95
N TYR A 230 -12.70 -3.49 14.77
CA TYR A 230 -14.00 -2.87 14.53
C TYR A 230 -14.99 -3.89 13.97
#